data_AF-A0A7S4CL29-F1
#
_entry.id   AF-A0A7S4CL29-F1
#
_cell.length_a   1.000
_cell.length_b   1.000
_cell.length_c   1.000
_cell.angle_alpha   90.00
_cell.angle_beta   90.00
_cell.angle_gamma   90.00
#
_symmetry.space_group_name_H-M   'P 1'
#
loop_
_entity.id
_entity.type
_entity.pdbx_description
1 polymer ?
#
loop_
_entity_poly.entity_id
_entity_poly.type
_entity_poly.pdbx_seq_one_letter_code
_entity_poly.pdbx_strand_id
1 'polypeptide(L)'
;HRNGLNFVQSTQHEPVGHINKAGSTGLSGTPLLRALNECIGRDKKDGDHLVVFVHGFRGNRSDFRLFRNYMALFAVPGSAEYFLCQSLEKIPYEGIGAMGEAVAQEIQDHIISEKLKVRKLSFV
;
A
#
# COMPACT_ATOMS: atom_id res chain seq x y z
N HIS A 1 17.64 22.88 63.10
CA HIS A 1 16.77 22.82 64.30
C HIS A 1 15.30 22.74 63.87
N ARG A 2 14.57 21.75 64.41
CA ARG A 2 13.10 21.51 64.43
C ARG A 2 12.45 21.02 63.11
N ASN A 3 12.16 19.71 62.99
CA ASN A 3 10.93 18.96 63.38
C ASN A 3 9.94 18.92 62.18
N GLY A 4 9.39 17.82 61.65
CA GLY A 4 9.23 16.43 62.10
C GLY A 4 7.74 16.06 62.29
N LEU A 5 7.21 15.14 61.45
CA LEU A 5 6.06 14.19 61.69
C LEU A 5 4.61 14.77 61.54
N ASN A 6 3.53 14.14 61.02
CA ASN A 6 3.06 12.79 60.60
C ASN A 6 1.79 12.93 59.69
N PHE A 7 1.53 12.13 58.64
CA PHE A 7 0.67 10.89 58.54
C PHE A 7 -0.82 11.07 58.96
N VAL A 8 -1.90 10.84 58.16
CA VAL A 8 -2.54 9.57 57.68
C VAL A 8 -3.64 9.84 56.60
N GLN A 9 -3.85 8.83 55.71
CA GLN A 9 -4.94 8.43 54.77
C GLN A 9 -6.42 8.82 55.10
N SER A 10 -7.48 8.72 54.27
CA SER A 10 -7.83 8.34 52.88
C SER A 10 -9.29 8.79 52.62
N THR A 11 -9.69 9.09 51.38
CA THR A 11 -11.08 8.86 50.87
C THR A 11 -11.06 8.76 49.34
N GLN A 12 -11.82 7.80 48.82
CA GLN A 12 -11.94 7.38 47.41
C GLN A 12 -13.00 8.19 46.63
N HIS A 13 -13.05 7.98 45.29
CA HIS A 13 -14.02 8.41 44.24
C HIS A 13 -13.84 9.85 43.69
N GLU A 14 -13.74 10.17 42.38
CA GLU A 14 -13.81 9.50 41.07
C GLU A 14 -12.95 10.28 40.04
N PRO A 15 -12.50 9.70 38.91
CA PRO A 15 -11.72 10.43 37.91
C PRO A 15 -12.62 11.05 36.84
N VAL A 16 -12.71 12.39 36.79
CA VAL A 16 -13.38 13.11 35.69
C VAL A 16 -12.33 13.59 34.68
N GLY A 17 -12.43 13.07 33.46
CA GLY A 17 -11.93 13.73 32.26
C GLY A 17 -10.63 13.17 31.70
N HIS A 18 -10.66 11.93 31.19
CA HIS A 18 -9.77 11.55 30.10
C HIS A 18 -10.01 12.52 28.93
N ILE A 19 -9.06 13.41 28.70
CA ILE A 19 -8.93 14.09 27.41
C ILE A 19 -8.60 12.99 26.42
N ASN A 20 -9.64 12.52 25.71
CA ASN A 20 -9.49 11.63 24.58
C ASN A 20 -8.47 12.29 23.64
N LYS A 21 -7.29 11.66 23.50
CA LYS A 21 -6.42 11.86 22.34
C LYS A 21 -7.35 11.74 21.14
N ALA A 22 -7.59 12.85 20.46
CA ALA A 22 -8.33 12.87 19.22
C ALA A 22 -7.74 11.75 18.35
N GLY A 23 -8.57 10.74 18.11
CA GLY A 23 -8.21 9.61 17.30
C GLY A 23 -7.70 10.16 15.98
N SER A 24 -6.54 9.67 15.56
CA SER A 24 -6.09 9.82 14.18
C SER A 24 -7.08 9.05 13.29
N THR A 25 -8.24 9.64 13.01
CA THR A 25 -9.16 9.21 11.95
C THR A 25 -8.56 9.66 10.61
N GLY A 26 -7.33 9.24 10.35
CA GLY A 26 -6.59 9.55 9.13
C GLY A 26 -6.71 8.38 8.18
N LEU A 27 -7.71 8.42 7.29
CA LEU A 27 -7.84 7.62 6.06
C LEU A 27 -7.80 6.08 6.16
N SER A 28 -7.39 5.47 7.27
CA SER A 28 -7.28 4.01 7.44
C SER A 28 -8.63 3.28 7.52
N GLY A 29 -9.75 4.01 7.39
CA GLY A 29 -11.11 3.50 7.61
C GLY A 29 -11.88 3.13 6.35
N THR A 30 -11.35 3.37 5.13
CA THR A 30 -12.09 2.96 3.93
C THR A 30 -12.00 1.45 3.74
N PRO A 31 -13.11 0.77 3.34
CA PRO A 31 -13.08 -0.65 3.03
C PRO A 31 -11.99 -1.02 2.01
N LEU A 32 -11.74 -0.12 1.06
CA LEU A 32 -10.71 -0.28 0.04
C LEU A 32 -9.30 -0.29 0.64
N LEU A 33 -8.94 0.70 1.46
CA LEU A 33 -7.62 0.75 2.09
C LEU A 33 -7.39 -0.40 3.06
N ARG A 34 -8.45 -0.84 3.75
CA ARG A 34 -8.38 -2.02 4.61
C ARG A 34 -8.08 -3.28 3.80
N ALA A 35 -8.84 -3.54 2.73
CA ALA A 35 -8.61 -4.70 1.87
C ALA A 35 -7.21 -4.69 1.26
N LEU A 36 -6.72 -3.52 0.85
CA LEU A 36 -5.37 -3.36 0.30
C LEU A 36 -4.28 -3.66 1.33
N ASN A 37 -4.41 -3.13 2.53
CA ASN A 37 -3.46 -3.41 3.61
C ASN A 37 -3.49 -4.89 4.04
N GLU A 38 -4.65 -5.55 3.97
CA GLU A 38 -4.76 -6.99 4.22
C GLU A 38 -4.15 -7.84 3.08
N CYS A 39 -4.22 -7.39 1.82
CA CYS A 39 -3.69 -8.11 0.66
C CYS A 39 -2.19 -7.90 0.45
N ILE A 40 -1.70 -6.67 0.66
CA ILE A 40 -0.31 -6.25 0.40
C ILE A 40 0.51 -6.30 1.70
N GLY A 41 -0.06 -5.85 2.83
CA GLY A 41 0.65 -5.77 4.11
C GLY A 41 0.98 -7.11 4.78
N ARG A 42 0.52 -8.25 4.22
CA ARG A 42 0.99 -9.59 4.61
C ARG A 42 2.43 -9.84 4.18
N ASP A 43 2.90 -9.15 3.14
CA ASP A 43 4.24 -9.27 2.60
C ASP A 43 5.16 -8.27 3.31
N LYS A 44 5.47 -8.54 4.59
CA LYS A 44 6.33 -7.70 5.46
C LYS A 44 7.82 -7.65 5.08
N LYS A 45 8.19 -8.19 3.93
CA LYS A 45 9.57 -8.14 3.43
C LYS A 45 9.59 -7.16 2.26
N ASP A 46 10.45 -6.15 2.37
CA ASP A 46 10.52 -5.02 1.44
C ASP A 46 10.56 -5.49 -0.03
N GLY A 47 9.65 -4.94 -0.85
CA GLY A 47 9.75 -5.02 -2.31
C GLY A 47 9.52 -6.40 -2.96
N ASP A 48 8.92 -7.36 -2.25
CA ASP A 48 8.71 -8.71 -2.78
C ASP A 48 7.40 -8.89 -3.57
N HIS A 49 6.47 -7.92 -3.50
CA HIS A 49 5.20 -7.94 -4.23
C HIS A 49 5.21 -6.87 -5.33
N LEU A 50 5.10 -7.28 -6.59
CA LEU A 50 4.94 -6.37 -7.71
C LEU A 50 3.46 -6.32 -8.14
N VAL A 51 2.88 -5.12 -8.12
CA VAL A 51 1.54 -4.83 -8.63
C VAL A 51 1.67 -4.19 -10.01
N VAL A 52 1.13 -4.88 -11.01
CA VAL A 52 1.19 -4.48 -12.42
C VAL A 52 -0.17 -3.92 -12.84
N PHE A 53 -0.18 -2.67 -13.27
CA PHE A 53 -1.37 -2.02 -13.84
C PHE A 53 -1.36 -2.18 -15.35
N VAL A 54 -2.31 -2.93 -15.89
CA VAL A 54 -2.44 -3.24 -17.31
C VAL A 54 -3.69 -2.55 -17.85
N HIS A 55 -3.51 -1.53 -18.68
CA HIS A 55 -4.65 -0.79 -19.23
C HIS A 55 -5.55 -1.67 -20.10
N GLY A 56 -6.83 -1.31 -20.13
CA GLY A 56 -7.83 -1.97 -20.96
C GLY A 56 -7.70 -1.64 -22.44
N PHE A 57 -8.64 -2.17 -23.22
CA PHE A 57 -8.74 -1.94 -24.66
C PHE A 57 -8.77 -0.46 -25.02
N ARG A 58 -7.89 -0.02 -25.93
CA ARG A 58 -7.68 1.39 -26.34
C ARG A 58 -7.32 2.35 -25.20
N GLY A 59 -6.95 1.83 -24.04
CA GLY A 59 -6.43 2.60 -22.91
C GLY A 59 -4.96 2.95 -23.07
N ASN A 60 -4.40 3.58 -22.04
CA ASN A 60 -2.97 3.79 -21.90
C ASN A 60 -2.57 3.81 -20.41
N ARG A 61 -1.27 3.81 -20.12
CA ARG A 61 -0.76 3.75 -18.73
C ARG A 61 -1.27 4.88 -17.83
N SER A 62 -1.70 6.00 -18.41
CA SER A 62 -2.19 7.16 -17.66
C SER A 62 -3.52 6.88 -16.96
N ASP A 63 -4.29 5.90 -17.45
CA ASP A 63 -5.59 5.50 -16.88
C ASP A 63 -5.43 5.07 -15.40
N PHE A 64 -4.31 4.44 -15.07
CA PHE A 64 -4.01 4.00 -13.71
C PHE A 64 -3.08 4.93 -12.93
N ARG A 65 -2.63 6.06 -13.51
CA ARG A 65 -1.64 6.93 -12.84
C ARG A 65 -2.14 7.46 -11.50
N LEU A 66 -3.39 7.91 -11.44
CA LEU A 66 -3.98 8.42 -10.20
C LEU A 66 -4.14 7.30 -9.17
N PHE A 67 -4.63 6.15 -9.60
CA PHE A 67 -4.84 4.99 -8.73
C PHE A 67 -3.50 4.46 -8.19
N ARG A 68 -2.48 4.33 -9.03
CA ARG A 68 -1.11 3.98 -8.63
C ARG A 68 -0.56 4.93 -7.58
N ASN A 69 -0.73 6.25 -7.78
CA ASN A 69 -0.25 7.23 -6.82
C ASN A 69 -0.98 7.12 -5.48
N TYR A 70 -2.30 6.90 -5.52
CA TYR A 70 -3.07 6.64 -4.32
C TYR A 70 -2.58 5.37 -3.61
N MET A 71 -2.33 4.27 -4.32
CA MET A 71 -1.77 3.05 -3.74
C MET A 71 -0.40 3.32 -3.10
N ALA A 72 0.51 3.99 -3.80
CA ALA A 72 1.85 4.28 -3.31
C ALA A 72 1.86 5.17 -2.05
N LEU A 73 0.86 6.05 -1.89
CA LEU A 73 0.76 6.95 -0.73
C LEU A 73 0.08 6.29 0.48
N PHE A 74 -0.90 5.42 0.25
CA PHE A 74 -1.78 4.93 1.32
C PHE A 74 -1.65 3.45 1.65
N ALA A 75 -1.08 2.63 0.76
CA ALA A 75 -0.67 1.28 1.11
C ALA A 75 0.57 1.33 2.01
N VAL A 76 0.83 0.26 2.77
CA VAL A 76 2.00 0.16 3.65
C VAL A 76 3.29 0.49 2.87
N PRO A 77 4.02 1.55 3.21
CA PRO A 77 5.25 1.91 2.50
C PRO A 77 6.24 0.74 2.49
N GLY A 78 6.86 0.46 1.33
CA GLY A 78 7.82 -0.64 1.16
C GLY A 78 7.22 -2.03 0.95
N SER A 79 5.90 -2.18 1.09
CA SER A 79 5.24 -3.51 0.97
C SER A 79 5.04 -3.99 -0.47
N ALA A 80 5.03 -3.08 -1.45
CA ALA A 80 4.92 -3.43 -2.86
C ALA A 80 5.59 -2.42 -3.78
N GLU A 81 6.03 -2.91 -4.93
CA GLU A 81 6.44 -2.12 -6.09
C GLU A 81 5.24 -1.97 -7.05
N TYR A 82 5.12 -0.81 -7.69
CA TYR A 82 3.96 -0.47 -8.52
C TYR A 82 4.38 -0.14 -9.95
N PHE A 83 4.06 -1.03 -10.88
CA PHE A 83 4.48 -0.92 -12.27
C PHE A 83 3.31 -0.59 -13.21
N LEU A 84 3.47 0.48 -14.01
CA LEU A 84 2.52 0.90 -15.03
C LEU A 84 2.96 0.34 -16.40
N CYS A 85 2.25 -0.68 -16.88
CA CYS A 85 2.52 -1.32 -18.17
C CYS A 85 2.23 -0.37 -19.34
N GLN A 86 3.12 -0.35 -20.33
CA GLN A 86 3.08 0.53 -21.51
C GLN A 86 3.07 -0.24 -22.82
N SER A 87 3.47 -1.52 -22.81
CA SER A 87 3.60 -2.32 -24.03
C SER A 87 2.31 -2.38 -24.83
N LEU A 88 1.15 -2.35 -24.16
CA LEU A 88 -0.16 -2.43 -24.83
C LEU A 88 -0.59 -1.13 -25.53
N GLU A 89 0.11 -0.01 -25.37
CA GLU A 89 -0.26 1.26 -26.00
C GLU A 89 -0.01 1.27 -27.51
N LYS A 90 0.95 0.45 -27.97
CA LYS A 90 1.49 0.47 -29.34
C LYS A 90 1.25 -0.81 -30.11
N ILE A 91 0.73 -1.84 -29.46
CA ILE A 91 0.46 -3.12 -30.11
C ILE A 91 -0.81 -2.94 -30.96
N PRO A 92 -0.72 -3.12 -32.29
CA PRO A 92 -1.91 -3.20 -33.14
C PRO A 92 -2.78 -4.37 -32.65
N TYR A 93 -4.01 -4.52 -33.17
CA TYR A 93 -4.95 -5.58 -32.76
C TYR A 93 -4.41 -7.00 -33.02
N GLU A 94 -3.45 -7.42 -32.22
CA GLU A 94 -2.86 -8.73 -32.21
C GLU A 94 -3.65 -9.61 -31.24
N GLY A 95 -3.60 -10.93 -31.45
CA GLY A 95 -4.31 -11.87 -30.58
C GLY A 95 -3.88 -11.72 -29.12
N ILE A 96 -4.77 -12.12 -28.20
CA ILE A 96 -4.55 -12.07 -26.74
C ILE A 96 -3.20 -12.70 -26.33
N GLY A 97 -2.74 -13.72 -27.06
CA GLY A 97 -1.42 -14.34 -26.84
C GLY A 97 -0.25 -13.37 -26.99
N ALA A 98 -0.16 -12.67 -28.12
CA ALA A 98 0.91 -11.71 -28.40
C ALA A 98 0.88 -10.52 -27.40
N MET A 99 -0.31 -10.07 -27.03
CA MET A 99 -0.47 -9.06 -25.97
C MET A 99 0.06 -9.56 -24.62
N GLY A 100 -0.26 -10.81 -24.25
CA GLY A 100 0.23 -11.43 -23.02
C GLY A 100 1.76 -11.58 -23.00
N GLU A 101 2.36 -11.98 -24.12
CA GLU A 101 3.82 -12.09 -24.27
C GLU A 101 4.50 -10.73 -24.13
N ALA A 102 3.96 -9.68 -24.76
CA ALA A 102 4.51 -8.34 -24.66
C ALA A 102 4.43 -7.76 -23.23
N VAL A 103 3.32 -8.01 -22.52
CA VAL A 103 3.19 -7.64 -21.09
C VAL A 103 4.18 -8.43 -20.24
N ALA A 104 4.30 -9.73 -20.47
CA ALA A 104 5.24 -10.57 -19.73
C ALA A 104 6.70 -10.13 -19.93
N GLN A 105 7.07 -9.81 -21.16
CA GLN A 105 8.41 -9.30 -21.48
C GLN A 105 8.68 -7.97 -20.78
N GLU A 106 7.73 -7.04 -20.82
CA GLU A 106 7.88 -5.73 -20.17
C GLU A 106 8.05 -5.86 -18.65
N ILE A 107 7.27 -6.75 -18.02
CA ILE A 107 7.40 -7.04 -16.58
C ILE A 107 8.77 -7.64 -16.28
N GLN A 108 9.24 -8.58 -17.11
CA GLN A 108 10.55 -9.21 -16.93
C GLN A 108 11.68 -8.17 -17.05
N ASP A 109 11.63 -7.30 -18.06
CA ASP A 109 12.61 -6.24 -18.28
C ASP A 109 12.63 -5.27 -17.09
N HIS A 110 11.46 -4.93 -16.55
CA HIS A 110 11.34 -4.09 -15.36
C HIS A 110 11.96 -4.75 -14.11
N ILE A 111 11.66 -6.03 -13.86
CA ILE A 111 12.22 -6.77 -12.73
C ILE A 111 13.74 -6.83 -12.79
N ILE A 112 14.30 -7.08 -13.99
CA ILE A 112 15.75 -7.18 -14.19
C ILE A 112 16.41 -5.80 -14.04
N SER A 113 15.87 -4.76 -14.68
CA SER A 113 16.45 -3.42 -14.66
C SER A 113 16.47 -2.81 -13.26
N GLU A 114 15.38 -2.96 -12.51
CA GLU A 114 15.26 -2.45 -11.14
C GLU A 114 15.80 -3.43 -10.08
N LYS A 115 16.33 -4.59 -10.49
CA LYS A 115 16.88 -5.64 -9.61
C LYS A 115 15.92 -6.08 -8.51
N LEU A 116 14.63 -6.18 -8.86
CA LEU A 116 13.56 -6.52 -7.92
C LEU A 116 13.61 -8.00 -7.55
N LYS A 117 13.31 -8.32 -6.29
CA LYS A 117 13.19 -9.70 -5.80
C LYS A 117 11.73 -10.13 -5.73
N VAL A 118 11.05 -10.12 -6.87
CA VAL A 118 9.61 -10.38 -6.91
C VAL A 118 9.31 -11.84 -6.54
N ARG A 119 8.46 -12.04 -5.53
CA ARG A 119 7.90 -13.35 -5.12
C ARG A 119 6.41 -13.47 -5.39
N LYS A 120 5.74 -12.35 -5.65
CA LYS A 120 4.29 -12.29 -5.89
C LYS A 120 3.99 -11.23 -6.93
N LEU A 121 3.09 -11.59 -7.84
CA LEU A 121 2.54 -10.69 -8.86
C LEU A 121 1.05 -10.48 -8.60
N SER A 122 0.56 -9.26 -8.83
CA SER A 122 -0.87 -8.98 -8.93
C SER A 122 -1.11 -8.07 -10.11
N PHE A 123 -2.24 -8.28 -10.79
CA PHE A 123 -2.62 -7.52 -11.97
C PHE A 123 -3.86 -6.71 -11.65
N VAL A 124 -3.86 -5.46 -12.10
CA VAL A 124 -4.97 -4.51 -12.00
C VAL A 124 -5.34 -4.02 -13.39
#